data_AF-A0A7X6NHU4-F1
#
_entry.id   AF-A0A7X6NHU4-F1
#
_cell.length_a   1.000
_cell.length_b   1.000
_cell.length_c   1.000
_cell.angle_alpha   90.00
_cell.angle_beta   90.00
_cell.angle_gamma   90.00
#
_symmetry.space_group_name_H-M   'P 1'
#
loop_
_entity.id
_entity.type
_entity.pdbx_description
1 polymer ?
#
loop_
_entity_poly.entity_id
_entity_poly.type
_entity_poly.pdbx_seq_one_letter_code
_entity_poly.pdbx_strand_id
1 'polypeptide(L)' 'MGSFIVEGRNSLEGIVDIGGSKNAALPILASTVITGREYILENIPDIEDVKDMLEILSNM' A
#
# COMPACT_ATOMS: atom_id res chain seq x y z
N MET A 1 -17.01 -10.21 -9.61
CA MET A 1 -17.36 -9.25 -8.53
C MET A 1 -17.35 -10.00 -7.21
N GLY A 2 -16.44 -9.62 -6.31
CA GLY A 2 -16.52 -10.07 -4.92
C GLY A 2 -17.50 -9.19 -4.16
N SER A 3 -18.17 -9.76 -3.17
CA SER A 3 -18.98 -9.01 -2.21
C SER A 3 -18.53 -9.39 -0.80
N PHE A 4 -18.67 -8.44 0.11
CA PHE A 4 -18.57 -8.71 1.54
C PHE A 4 -19.99 -8.80 2.12
N ILE A 5 -20.24 -9.85 2.90
CA ILE A 5 -21.44 -9.96 3.73
C ILE A 5 -21.02 -9.54 5.13
N VAL A 6 -21.61 -8.47 5.65
CA VAL A 6 -21.33 -7.94 6.99
C VAL A 6 -22.54 -8.19 7.88
N GLU A 7 -22.36 -8.99 8.93
CA GLU A 7 -23.38 -9.26 9.93
C GLU A 7 -23.21 -8.32 11.13
N GLY A 8 -24.25 -7.54 11.43
CA GLY A 8 -24.21 -6.53 12.50
C GLY A 8 -24.37 -7.12 13.91
N ARG A 9 -24.66 -6.22 14.87
CA ARG A 9 -24.95 -6.49 16.30
C ARG A 9 -23.76 -6.79 17.22
N ASN A 10 -22.53 -6.74 16.70
CA ASN A 10 -21.32 -6.88 17.49
C ASN A 10 -20.64 -5.51 17.65
N SER A 11 -20.34 -5.12 18.90
CA SER A 11 -19.45 -3.99 19.17
C SER A 11 -18.01 -4.39 18.84
N LEU A 12 -17.24 -3.48 18.24
CA LEU A 12 -15.81 -3.68 18.00
C LEU A 12 -15.02 -3.31 19.25
N GLU A 13 -14.15 -4.21 19.70
CA GLU A 13 -13.18 -3.98 20.78
C GLU A 13 -11.85 -4.59 20.39
N GLY A 14 -10.76 -3.81 20.50
CA GLY A 14 -9.42 -4.26 20.14
C GLY A 14 -8.54 -3.13 19.60
N ILE A 15 -7.34 -3.51 19.18
CA ILE A 15 -6.34 -2.62 18.57
C ILE A 15 -5.95 -3.25 17.23
N VAL A 16 -5.81 -2.41 16.21
CA VAL A 16 -5.31 -2.81 14.90
C VAL A 16 -4.20 -1.86 14.47
N ASP A 17 -3.17 -2.40 13.83
CA ASP A 17 -2.14 -1.60 13.20
C ASP A 17 -2.60 -1.15 11.83
N ILE A 18 -2.28 0.09 11.47
CA ILE A 18 -2.64 0.69 10.18
C ILE A 18 -1.37 0.81 9.34
N GLY A 19 -1.45 0.37 8.07
CA GLY A 19 -0.37 0.56 7.11
C GLY A 19 -0.16 2.03 6.75
N GLY A 20 0.94 2.33 6.06
CA GLY A 20 1.24 3.69 5.62
C GLY A 20 0.22 4.24 4.61
N SER A 21 0.33 5.55 4.35
CA SER A 21 -0.57 6.22 3.42
C SER A 21 -0.24 5.89 1.97
N LYS A 22 -1.25 5.45 1.19
CA LYS A 22 -1.16 5.33 -0.27
C LYS A 22 -0.59 6.59 -0.92
N ASN A 23 -1.11 7.74 -0.52
CA ASN A 23 -0.78 9.03 -1.13
C ASN A 23 0.63 9.51 -0.77
N ALA A 24 1.26 8.90 0.26
CA ALA A 24 2.68 9.06 0.52
C ALA A 24 3.51 8.02 -0.24
N ALA A 25 3.08 6.75 -0.23
CA ALA A 25 3.81 5.63 -0.84
C ALA A 25 4.02 5.81 -2.35
N LEU A 26 2.98 6.16 -3.11
CA LEU A 26 3.06 6.25 -4.58
C LEU A 26 4.10 7.29 -5.08
N PRO A 27 4.10 8.56 -4.62
CA PRO A 27 5.13 9.50 -5.07
C PRO A 27 6.54 9.16 -4.55
N ILE A 28 6.65 8.53 -3.37
CA ILE A 28 7.94 8.04 -2.86
C ILE A 28 8.49 6.94 -3.77
N LEU A 29 7.66 5.95 -4.14
CA LEU A 29 8.01 4.91 -5.11
C LEU A 29 8.40 5.52 -6.45
N ALA A 30 7.63 6.46 -6.97
CA ALA A 30 7.99 7.15 -8.22
C ALA A 30 9.35 7.85 -8.14
N SER A 31 9.71 8.41 -6.97
CA SER A 31 10.97 9.12 -6.78
C SER A 31 12.21 8.21 -6.77
N THR A 32 12.06 6.89 -6.59
CA THR A 32 13.22 5.98 -6.55
C THR A 32 13.93 5.87 -7.89
N VAL A 33 13.26 6.21 -9.00
CA VAL A 33 13.88 6.22 -10.34
C VAL A 33 14.91 7.33 -10.53
N ILE A 34 14.89 8.37 -9.66
CA ILE A 34 15.71 9.57 -9.83
C ILE A 34 17.19 9.28 -9.60
N THR A 35 17.53 8.37 -8.67
CA THR A 35 18.92 7.99 -8.41
C THR A 35 19.09 6.48 -8.47
N GLY A 36 20.11 6.00 -9.20
CA GLY A 36 20.38 4.57 -9.40
C GLY A 36 20.98 3.87 -8.19
N ARG A 37 20.46 4.15 -6.99
CA ARG A 37 20.89 3.53 -5.73
C ARG A 37 19.78 2.65 -5.17
N GLU A 38 20.14 1.80 -4.23
CA GLU A 38 19.18 1.00 -3.49
C GLU A 38 18.39 1.84 -2.47
N TYR A 39 17.09 1.57 -2.35
CA TYR A 39 16.21 2.20 -1.38
C TYR A 39 15.47 1.12 -0.59
N ILE A 40 15.41 1.29 0.73
CA ILE A 40 14.59 0.46 1.61
C ILE A 40 13.43 1.34 2.07
N LEU A 41 12.21 0.94 1.72
CA LEU A 41 10.97 1.64 2.09
C LEU A 41 10.19 0.79 3.07
N GLU A 42 9.88 1.37 4.23
CA GLU A 42 9.12 0.71 5.30
C GLU A 42 7.70 1.28 5.39
N ASN A 43 6.80 0.53 6.03
CA ASN A 43 5.41 0.91 6.24
C ASN A 43 4.65 1.22 4.93
N ILE A 44 4.92 0.46 3.86
CA ILE A 44 4.18 0.57 2.60
C ILE A 44 2.85 -0.21 2.73
N PRO A 45 1.69 0.40 2.38
CA PRO A 45 0.41 -0.30 2.44
C PRO A 45 0.31 -1.40 1.38
N ASP A 46 -0.19 -2.57 1.76
CA ASP A 46 -0.49 -3.67 0.83
C ASP A 46 -1.87 -3.46 0.17
N ILE A 47 -1.87 -2.72 -0.93
CA ILE A 47 -3.06 -2.39 -1.73
C ILE A 47 -2.73 -2.45 -3.22
N GLU A 48 -3.77 -2.56 -4.06
CA GLU A 48 -3.60 -2.76 -5.50
C GLU A 48 -2.82 -1.64 -6.17
N ASP A 49 -3.10 -0.36 -5.86
CA ASP A 49 -2.37 0.78 -6.44
C ASP A 49 -0.85 0.67 -6.22
N VAL A 50 -0.40 0.11 -5.09
CA VAL A 50 1.03 -0.07 -4.79
C VAL A 50 1.61 -1.21 -5.62
N LYS A 51 0.88 -2.30 -5.79
CA LYS A 51 1.29 -3.44 -6.63
C LYS A 51 1.44 -3.02 -8.08
N ASP A 52 0.45 -2.30 -8.61
CA ASP A 52 0.47 -1.76 -9.96
C ASP A 52 1.68 -0.84 -10.16
N MET A 53 1.97 0.04 -9.19
CA MET A 53 3.14 0.92 -9.26
C MET A 53 4.45 0.15 -9.27
N LEU A 54 4.58 -0.90 -8.44
CA LEU A 54 5.78 -1.75 -8.43
C LEU A 54 5.95 -2.52 -9.75
N GLU A 55 4.87 -2.98 -10.37
CA GLU A 55 4.91 -3.60 -11.69
C GLU A 55 5.36 -2.61 -12.76
N ILE A 56 4.84 -1.37 -12.75
CA ILE A 56 5.28 -0.31 -13.66
C ILE A 56 6.79 -0.07 -13.49
N LEU A 57 7.25 0.14 -12.26
CA LEU A 57 8.66 0.40 -11.97
C LEU A 57 9.58 -0.76 -12.33
N SER A 58 9.11 -2.01 -12.20
CA SER A 58 9.88 -3.21 -12.55
C SER A 58 10.03 -3.41 -14.07
N ASN A 59 9.17 -2.78 -14.87
CA ASN A 59 9.19 -2.81 -16.33
C ASN A 59 9.85 -1.56 -16.96
N MET A 60 10.49 -0.70 -16.16
CA MET A 60 11.23 0.48 -16.62
C MET A 60 12.70 0.19 -16.96
#